data_AF-A0A2P6TFV4-F1
#
_entry.id   AF-A0A2P6TFV4-F1
#
_cell.length_a   1.000
_cell.length_b   1.000
_cell.length_c   1.000
_cell.angle_alpha   90.00
_cell.angle_beta   90.00
_cell.angle_gamma   90.00
#
_symmetry.space_group_name_H-M   'P 1'
#
loop_
_entity.id
_entity.type
_entity.pdbx_description
1 polymer ?
#
loop_
_entity_poly.entity_id
_entity_poly.type
_entity_poly.pdbx_seq_one_letter_code
_entity_poly.pdbx_strand_id
1 'polypeptide(L)'
;MPSAATSARQQSPADAWWEECQAAAAARGRGEDSILPVGAVEPENEEGEPTLDDFRQVVVVICPAPVEKLFDGILRELWVAGCDEDDDPDGGFRMTNTSSSYGGQEAVGKHLRKVEALLRKSDYPGAFTHLLATLVAAKRDDYWFTDTDVPEEVEKLLTTFDRLWAKVLARTDGELGGVTAADREAVEAARQALREGIEEYCLME
;
A
#
# COMPACT_ATOMS: atom_id res chain seq x y z
N MET A 1 32.52 38.23 22.47
CA MET A 1 32.41 36.89 21.84
C MET A 1 30.94 36.51 21.89
N PRO A 2 30.22 36.49 20.75
CA PRO A 2 28.83 36.03 20.77
C PRO A 2 28.80 34.50 20.86
N SER A 3 27.98 34.02 21.80
CA SER A 3 27.71 32.62 22.07
C SER A 3 27.05 31.96 20.85
N ALA A 4 27.62 30.86 20.36
CA ALA A 4 26.96 29.99 19.39
C ALA A 4 25.85 29.22 20.11
N ALA A 5 24.69 29.86 20.25
CA ALA A 5 23.45 29.14 20.53
C ALA A 5 23.11 28.33 19.27
N THR A 6 23.56 27.08 19.23
CA THR A 6 23.04 26.08 18.31
C THR A 6 21.56 25.92 18.64
N SER A 7 20.68 26.61 17.92
CA SER A 7 19.24 26.29 17.92
C SER A 7 19.12 24.84 17.49
N ALA A 8 18.82 23.95 18.44
CA ALA A 8 18.34 22.63 18.12
C ALA A 8 17.06 22.83 17.30
N ARG A 9 17.14 22.54 16.00
CA ARG A 9 15.98 22.53 15.11
C ARG A 9 15.02 21.51 15.73
N GLN A 10 13.82 21.93 16.14
CA GLN A 10 12.80 20.98 16.59
C GLN A 10 12.52 20.04 15.43
N GLN A 11 12.81 18.75 15.65
CA GLN A 11 12.53 17.69 14.70
C GLN A 11 11.01 17.55 14.58
N SER A 12 10.50 17.40 13.35
CA SER A 12 9.06 17.22 13.17
C SER A 12 8.62 15.85 13.72
N PRO A 13 7.36 15.71 14.16
CA PRO A 13 6.82 14.41 14.56
C PRO A 13 6.97 13.33 13.47
N ALA A 14 6.79 13.72 12.20
CA ALA A 14 6.96 12.83 11.06
C ALA A 14 8.41 12.32 10.92
N ASP A 15 9.40 13.22 11.06
CA ASP A 15 10.82 12.84 10.98
C ASP A 15 11.20 11.88 12.12
N ALA A 16 10.71 12.14 13.34
CA ALA A 16 10.98 11.28 14.49
C ALA A 16 10.38 9.87 14.31
N TRP A 17 9.13 9.79 13.83
CA TRP A 17 8.50 8.51 13.50
C TRP A 17 9.22 7.76 12.36
N TRP A 18 9.67 8.47 11.33
CA TRP A 18 10.40 7.85 10.23
C TRP A 18 11.75 7.28 10.68
N GLU A 19 12.46 7.97 11.58
CA GLU A 19 13.68 7.43 12.20
C GLU A 19 13.40 6.15 13.03
N GLU A 20 12.28 6.08 13.74
CA GLU A 20 11.84 4.85 14.44
C GLU A 20 11.61 3.70 13.45
N CYS A 21 10.98 3.98 12.31
CA CYS A 21 10.76 3.01 11.23
C CYS A 21 12.07 2.54 10.61
N GLN A 22 13.00 3.46 10.34
CA GLN A 22 14.34 3.15 9.83
C GLN A 22 15.14 2.29 10.82
N ALA A 23 15.06 2.59 12.12
CA ALA A 23 15.69 1.77 13.15
C ALA A 23 15.10 0.35 13.21
N ALA A 24 13.78 0.22 13.08
CA ALA A 24 13.09 -1.08 13.01
C ALA A 24 13.49 -1.87 11.74
N ALA A 25 13.63 -1.20 10.59
CA ALA A 25 14.12 -1.81 9.36
C ALA A 25 15.56 -2.29 9.50
N ALA A 26 16.45 -1.45 10.06
CA ALA A 26 17.85 -1.76 10.28
C ALA A 26 18.04 -2.95 11.24
N ALA A 27 17.20 -3.05 12.29
CA ALA A 27 17.20 -4.19 13.21
C ALA A 27 16.89 -5.52 12.51
N ARG A 28 16.21 -5.48 11.35
CA ARG A 28 15.91 -6.63 10.48
C ARG A 28 16.90 -6.77 9.31
N GLY A 29 17.97 -5.97 9.28
CA GLY A 29 18.95 -5.94 8.20
C GLY A 29 18.41 -5.39 6.88
N ARG A 30 17.43 -4.47 6.94
CA ARG A 30 16.76 -3.87 5.78
C ARG A 30 17.06 -2.38 5.66
N GLY A 31 16.94 -1.86 4.44
CA GLY A 31 17.02 -0.43 4.14
C GLY A 31 15.67 0.26 4.31
N GLU A 32 15.67 1.58 4.22
CA GLU A 32 14.44 2.40 4.27
C GLU A 32 13.50 2.11 3.10
N ASP A 33 14.04 1.69 1.96
CA ASP A 33 13.30 1.29 0.76
C ASP A 33 12.41 0.07 0.97
N SER A 34 12.51 -0.60 2.12
CA SER A 34 11.74 -1.77 2.52
C SER A 34 10.60 -1.43 3.49
N ILE A 35 10.41 -0.17 3.85
CA ILE A 35 9.38 0.29 4.78
C ILE A 35 8.10 0.62 4.00
N LEU A 36 6.96 0.02 4.38
CA LEU A 36 5.66 0.35 3.78
C LEU A 36 4.63 0.66 4.87
N PRO A 37 4.20 1.94 4.99
CA PRO A 37 3.02 2.31 5.77
C PRO A 37 1.75 1.74 5.13
N VAL A 38 0.98 0.99 5.91
CA VAL A 38 -0.24 0.31 5.48
C VAL A 38 -1.50 1.14 5.80
N GLY A 39 -1.38 2.06 6.75
CA GLY A 39 -2.41 3.03 7.14
C GLY A 39 -2.16 4.45 6.63
N ALA A 40 -3.09 5.34 6.96
CA ALA A 40 -2.93 6.79 6.87
C ALA A 40 -2.82 7.36 8.29
N VAL A 41 -2.24 8.55 8.42
CA VAL A 41 -2.26 9.30 9.67
C VAL A 41 -3.64 9.93 9.79
N GLU A 42 -4.37 9.58 10.84
CA GLU A 42 -5.65 10.20 11.18
C GLU A 42 -5.42 11.03 12.44
N PRO A 43 -5.31 12.38 12.33
CA PRO A 43 -5.10 13.22 13.50
C PRO A 43 -6.32 13.14 14.43
N GLU A 44 -6.10 13.03 15.73
CA GLU A 44 -7.19 13.02 16.74
C GLU A 44 -8.05 14.30 16.73
N ASN A 45 -7.55 15.39 16.13
CA ASN A 45 -8.26 16.66 15.97
C ASN A 45 -8.25 17.16 14.51
N GLU A 46 -9.43 17.52 13.99
CA GLU A 46 -9.59 18.01 12.60
C GLU A 46 -8.81 19.30 12.28
N GLU A 47 -8.35 20.02 13.31
CA GLU A 47 -7.66 21.33 13.17
C GLU A 47 -6.17 21.30 13.56
N GLY A 48 -5.63 20.16 14.01
CA GLY A 48 -4.26 20.05 14.54
C GLY A 48 -3.24 19.48 13.56
N GLU A 49 -1.97 19.89 13.74
CA GLU A 49 -0.85 19.18 13.14
C GLU A 49 -0.72 17.79 13.77
N PRO A 50 -0.52 16.71 12.99
CA PRO A 50 -0.38 15.37 13.54
C PRO A 50 0.78 15.28 14.55
N THR A 51 0.48 14.72 15.70
CA THR A 51 1.42 14.44 16.77
C THR A 51 2.24 13.18 16.48
N LEU A 52 3.32 12.97 17.24
CA LEU A 52 4.12 11.75 17.10
C LEU A 52 3.30 10.50 17.44
N ASP A 53 2.36 10.62 18.37
CA ASP A 53 1.52 9.50 18.76
C ASP A 53 0.50 9.16 17.65
N ASP A 54 -0.01 10.14 16.90
CA ASP A 54 -0.82 9.89 15.70
C ASP A 54 -0.04 9.09 14.64
N PHE A 55 1.24 9.45 14.41
CA PHE A 55 2.10 8.70 13.51
C PHE A 55 2.38 7.27 13.99
N ARG A 56 2.54 7.05 15.30
CA ARG A 56 2.76 5.71 15.87
C ARG A 56 1.55 4.79 15.76
N GLN A 57 0.36 5.33 15.53
CA GLN A 57 -0.83 4.54 15.21
C GLN A 57 -0.80 4.01 13.77
N VAL A 58 0.01 4.61 12.88
CA VAL A 58 0.18 4.12 11.51
C VAL A 58 0.91 2.79 11.54
N VAL A 59 0.19 1.75 11.12
CA VAL A 59 0.75 0.42 10.96
C VAL A 59 1.77 0.42 9.82
N VAL A 60 2.97 -0.06 10.12
CA VAL A 60 4.09 -0.17 9.17
C VAL A 60 4.51 -1.62 9.04
N VAL A 61 4.71 -2.07 7.81
CA VAL A 61 5.28 -3.38 7.51
C VAL A 61 6.69 -3.21 6.95
N ILE A 62 7.66 -3.91 7.55
CA ILE A 62 9.02 -3.98 7.02
C ILE A 62 9.09 -5.15 6.04
N CYS A 63 9.08 -4.82 4.76
CA CYS A 63 9.08 -5.77 3.66
C CYS A 63 10.43 -6.52 3.56
N PRO A 64 10.40 -7.79 3.14
CA PRO A 64 11.61 -8.59 2.96
C PRO A 64 12.39 -8.26 1.67
N ALA A 65 11.81 -7.44 0.79
CA ALA A 65 12.43 -6.89 -0.41
C ALA A 65 12.06 -5.40 -0.54
N PRO A 66 12.86 -4.58 -1.26
CA PRO A 66 12.55 -3.18 -1.53
C PRO A 66 11.15 -3.00 -2.13
N VAL A 67 10.39 -2.06 -1.58
CA VAL A 67 8.97 -1.86 -1.84
C VAL A 67 8.65 -0.45 -2.35
N GLU A 68 9.39 0.57 -1.94
CA GLU A 68 9.10 1.99 -2.23
C GLU A 68 8.81 2.24 -3.73
N LYS A 69 9.79 1.97 -4.59
CA LYS A 69 9.64 2.16 -6.06
C LYS A 69 8.57 1.28 -6.68
N LEU A 70 8.33 0.11 -6.10
CA LEU A 70 7.31 -0.82 -6.58
C LEU A 70 5.93 -0.28 -6.25
N PHE A 71 5.72 0.15 -5.01
CA PHE A 71 4.50 0.77 -4.54
C PHE A 71 4.19 2.05 -5.32
N ASP A 72 5.14 2.96 -5.46
CA ASP A 72 4.98 4.20 -6.23
C ASP A 72 4.63 3.92 -7.69
N GLY A 73 5.29 2.90 -8.27
CA GLY A 73 4.99 2.45 -9.63
C GLY A 73 3.56 1.93 -9.78
N ILE A 74 3.09 1.09 -8.84
CA ILE A 74 1.72 0.56 -8.86
C ILE A 74 0.70 1.68 -8.66
N LEU A 75 0.91 2.54 -7.66
CA LEU A 75 -0.01 3.64 -7.35
C LEU A 75 -0.12 4.61 -8.53
N ARG A 76 1.01 4.90 -9.19
CA ARG A 76 1.00 5.72 -10.40
C ARG A 76 0.28 5.03 -11.57
N GLU A 77 0.48 3.73 -11.76
CA GLU A 77 -0.25 2.98 -12.79
C GLU A 77 -1.77 3.03 -12.54
N LEU A 78 -2.22 2.85 -11.30
CA LEU A 78 -3.63 2.97 -10.92
C LEU A 78 -4.16 4.39 -11.15
N TRP A 79 -3.39 5.40 -10.71
CA TRP A 79 -3.75 6.81 -10.90
C TRP A 79 -3.98 7.14 -12.38
N VAL A 80 -3.00 6.83 -13.23
CA VAL A 80 -3.04 7.11 -14.67
C VAL A 80 -4.17 6.34 -15.36
N ALA A 81 -4.43 5.10 -14.94
CA ALA A 81 -5.45 4.27 -15.58
C ALA A 81 -6.88 4.79 -15.37
N GLY A 82 -7.10 5.68 -14.41
CA GLY A 82 -8.35 6.40 -14.24
C GLY A 82 -8.33 7.84 -14.78
N CYS A 83 -7.30 8.27 -15.51
CA CYS A 83 -7.30 9.56 -16.20
C CYS A 83 -7.68 9.36 -17.67
N ASP A 84 -8.46 10.28 -18.24
CA ASP A 84 -8.67 10.32 -19.69
C ASP A 84 -7.33 10.66 -20.38
N GLU A 85 -6.82 9.74 -21.21
CA GLU A 85 -5.50 9.86 -21.87
C GLU A 85 -5.45 10.94 -22.95
N ASP A 86 -6.57 11.57 -23.30
CA ASP A 86 -6.71 12.25 -24.58
C ASP A 86 -6.28 13.73 -24.65
N ASP A 87 -6.04 14.49 -23.57
CA ASP A 87 -5.80 15.94 -23.77
C ASP A 87 -5.11 16.77 -22.66
N ASP A 88 -4.09 16.29 -21.94
CA ASP A 88 -3.20 17.25 -21.26
C ASP A 88 -1.78 16.75 -20.91
N PRO A 89 -0.69 17.33 -21.48
CA PRO A 89 0.67 17.11 -20.99
C PRO A 89 0.93 17.70 -19.59
N ASP A 90 0.03 18.54 -19.06
CA ASP A 90 0.20 19.24 -17.79
C ASP A 90 -0.45 18.55 -16.57
N GLY A 91 -0.97 17.33 -16.74
CA GLY A 91 -1.42 16.49 -15.63
C GLY A 91 -2.85 16.00 -15.81
N GLY A 92 -3.00 14.70 -16.03
CA GLY A 92 -4.30 14.04 -16.22
C GLY A 92 -5.27 14.39 -15.10
N PHE A 93 -6.45 14.86 -15.49
CA PHE A 93 -7.58 15.09 -14.60
C PHE A 93 -8.48 13.85 -14.62
N ARG A 94 -8.83 13.33 -13.43
CA ARG A 94 -9.82 12.25 -13.28
C ARG A 94 -11.17 12.88 -12.94
N MET A 95 -12.15 12.75 -13.84
CA MET A 95 -13.54 13.02 -13.50
C MET A 95 -14.14 11.77 -12.88
N THR A 96 -14.38 11.79 -11.57
CA THR A 96 -14.84 10.63 -10.78
C THR A 96 -16.22 10.09 -11.17
N ASN A 97 -16.95 10.78 -12.06
CA ASN A 97 -18.28 10.37 -12.53
C ASN A 97 -18.31 9.98 -14.02
N THR A 98 -17.17 10.00 -14.72
CA THR A 98 -17.10 9.69 -16.16
C THR A 98 -15.90 8.85 -16.57
N SER A 99 -14.89 8.70 -15.72
CA SER A 99 -13.70 7.91 -16.06
C SER A 99 -13.99 6.43 -15.83
N SER A 100 -13.44 5.53 -16.62
CA SER A 100 -13.74 4.10 -16.46
C SER A 100 -12.86 3.44 -15.40
N SER A 101 -13.45 2.62 -14.53
CA SER A 101 -12.73 1.77 -13.57
C SER A 101 -11.92 0.64 -14.23
N TYR A 102 -12.16 0.32 -15.51
CA TYR A 102 -11.54 -0.83 -16.19
C TYR A 102 -10.01 -0.75 -16.27
N GLY A 103 -9.46 0.45 -16.48
CA GLY A 103 -8.00 0.63 -16.50
C GLY A 103 -7.37 0.25 -15.17
N GLY A 104 -8.00 0.65 -14.07
CA GLY A 104 -7.60 0.26 -12.72
C GLY A 104 -7.67 -1.25 -12.50
N GLN A 105 -8.75 -1.89 -12.95
CA GLN A 105 -8.92 -3.35 -12.88
C GLN A 105 -7.83 -4.09 -13.66
N GLU A 106 -7.48 -3.62 -14.86
CA GLU A 106 -6.39 -4.19 -15.65
C GLU A 106 -5.04 -4.04 -14.93
N ALA A 107 -4.77 -2.88 -14.34
CA ALA A 107 -3.56 -2.62 -13.57
C ALA A 107 -3.46 -3.57 -12.36
N VAL A 108 -4.53 -3.70 -11.55
CA VAL A 108 -4.58 -4.67 -10.44
C VAL A 108 -4.32 -6.10 -10.96
N GLY A 109 -5.05 -6.53 -11.99
CA GLY A 109 -4.90 -7.88 -12.57
C GLY A 109 -3.50 -8.15 -13.12
N LYS A 110 -2.84 -7.15 -13.73
CA LYS A 110 -1.43 -7.21 -14.16
C LYS A 110 -0.50 -7.47 -12.98
N HIS A 111 -0.68 -6.77 -11.86
CA HIS A 111 0.16 -6.97 -10.67
C HIS A 111 -0.09 -8.32 -9.98
N LEU A 112 -1.33 -8.79 -9.92
CA LEU A 112 -1.63 -10.14 -9.41
C LEU A 112 -0.98 -11.25 -10.27
N ARG A 113 -0.96 -11.10 -11.60
CA ARG A 113 -0.23 -12.02 -12.50
C ARG A 113 1.29 -12.00 -12.28
N LYS A 114 1.87 -10.85 -11.94
CA LYS A 114 3.29 -10.77 -11.55
C LYS A 114 3.55 -11.53 -10.26
N VAL A 115 2.68 -11.42 -9.25
CA VAL A 115 2.79 -12.20 -8.00
C VAL A 115 2.73 -13.70 -8.28
N GLU A 116 1.84 -14.16 -9.17
CA GLU A 116 1.83 -15.57 -9.58
C GLU A 116 3.14 -16.03 -10.20
N ALA A 117 3.77 -15.21 -11.02
CA ALA A 117 5.07 -15.52 -11.61
C ALA A 117 6.16 -15.64 -10.54
N LEU A 118 6.14 -14.79 -9.51
CA LEU A 118 7.06 -14.85 -8.37
C LEU A 118 6.85 -16.14 -7.55
N LEU A 119 5.59 -16.47 -7.24
CA LEU A 119 5.24 -17.72 -6.56
C LEU A 119 5.67 -18.96 -7.35
N ARG A 120 5.52 -18.98 -8.68
CA ARG A 120 6.01 -20.08 -9.53
C ARG A 120 7.53 -20.23 -9.49
N LYS A 121 8.26 -19.14 -9.28
CA LYS A 121 9.72 -19.14 -9.09
C LYS A 121 10.13 -19.43 -7.64
N SER A 122 9.17 -19.68 -6.74
CA SER A 122 9.39 -19.81 -5.29
C SER A 122 10.06 -18.58 -4.66
N ASP A 123 9.91 -17.41 -5.29
CA ASP A 123 10.33 -16.13 -4.71
C ASP A 123 9.22 -15.61 -3.79
N TYR A 124 9.10 -16.23 -2.61
CA TYR A 124 8.09 -15.86 -1.62
C TYR A 124 8.30 -14.47 -1.00
N PRO A 125 9.54 -14.03 -0.70
CA PRO A 125 9.80 -12.66 -0.27
C PRO A 125 9.34 -11.63 -1.30
N GLY A 126 9.71 -11.82 -2.57
CA GLY A 126 9.28 -10.94 -3.66
C GLY A 126 7.76 -10.97 -3.85
N ALA A 127 7.15 -12.16 -3.78
CA ALA A 127 5.70 -12.31 -3.88
C ALA A 127 4.96 -11.59 -2.74
N PHE A 128 5.44 -11.71 -1.50
CA PHE A 128 4.88 -10.99 -0.34
C PHE A 128 4.96 -9.48 -0.53
N THR A 129 6.16 -8.96 -0.82
CA THR A 129 6.37 -7.51 -1.01
C THR A 129 5.49 -6.97 -2.13
N HIS A 130 5.44 -7.66 -3.28
CA HIS A 130 4.67 -7.21 -4.43
C HIS A 130 3.16 -7.25 -4.17
N LEU A 131 2.68 -8.31 -3.51
CA LEU A 131 1.27 -8.45 -3.17
C LEU A 131 0.84 -7.40 -2.13
N LEU A 132 1.68 -7.11 -1.14
CA LEU A 132 1.44 -6.05 -0.17
C LEU A 132 1.41 -4.66 -0.81
N ALA A 133 2.38 -4.35 -1.67
CA ALA A 133 2.39 -3.09 -2.40
C ALA A 133 1.14 -2.93 -3.27
N THR A 134 0.68 -4.01 -3.90
CA THR A 134 -0.55 -4.02 -4.70
C THR A 134 -1.79 -3.79 -3.82
N LEU A 135 -1.86 -4.44 -2.65
CA LEU A 135 -2.94 -4.26 -1.69
C LEU A 135 -3.05 -2.81 -1.20
N VAL A 136 -1.93 -2.23 -0.75
CA VAL A 136 -1.93 -0.85 -0.22
C VAL A 136 -2.24 0.15 -1.32
N ALA A 137 -1.72 -0.04 -2.53
CA ALA A 137 -2.03 0.84 -3.66
C ALA A 137 -3.51 0.74 -4.06
N ALA A 138 -4.06 -0.47 -4.15
CA ALA A 138 -5.47 -0.71 -4.46
C ALA A 138 -6.45 -0.20 -3.39
N LYS A 139 -5.98 -0.07 -2.13
CA LYS A 139 -6.74 0.57 -1.05
C LYS A 139 -6.68 2.09 -1.13
N ARG A 140 -5.56 2.67 -1.59
CA ARG A 140 -5.37 4.13 -1.68
C ARG A 140 -6.03 4.74 -2.91
N ASP A 141 -6.12 4.01 -4.00
CA ASP A 141 -6.88 4.39 -5.18
C ASP A 141 -8.01 3.38 -5.33
N ASP A 142 -9.20 3.71 -4.83
CA ASP A 142 -10.39 2.86 -4.83
C ASP A 142 -11.16 2.89 -6.17
N TYR A 143 -10.74 3.75 -7.10
CA TYR A 143 -11.43 4.00 -8.37
C TYR A 143 -11.56 2.77 -9.26
N TRP A 144 -10.69 1.77 -9.08
CA TRP A 144 -10.77 0.53 -9.84
C TRP A 144 -12.02 -0.31 -9.50
N PHE A 145 -12.75 0.00 -8.42
CA PHE A 145 -13.99 -0.70 -8.06
C PHE A 145 -15.19 0.21 -7.74
N THR A 146 -15.02 1.50 -7.45
CA THR A 146 -16.13 2.37 -7.01
C THR A 146 -17.08 2.81 -8.13
N ASP A 147 -16.62 2.88 -9.39
CA ASP A 147 -17.43 3.27 -10.56
C ASP A 147 -17.39 2.16 -11.63
N THR A 148 -17.89 0.98 -11.28
CA THR A 148 -17.87 -0.19 -12.17
C THR A 148 -19.26 -0.73 -12.46
N ASP A 149 -19.53 -1.02 -13.73
CA ASP A 149 -20.72 -1.73 -14.20
C ASP A 149 -20.48 -3.25 -14.37
N VAL A 150 -19.30 -3.74 -13.98
CA VAL A 150 -18.88 -5.15 -14.02
C VAL A 150 -18.38 -5.65 -12.65
N PRO A 151 -19.25 -5.63 -11.61
CA PRO A 151 -18.87 -6.03 -10.25
C PRO A 151 -18.31 -7.46 -10.18
N GLU A 152 -18.67 -8.34 -11.11
CA GLU A 152 -18.13 -9.70 -11.20
C GLU A 152 -16.63 -9.74 -11.55
N GLU A 153 -16.09 -8.74 -12.26
CA GLU A 153 -14.65 -8.65 -12.53
C GLU A 153 -13.89 -8.20 -11.27
N VAL A 154 -14.47 -7.27 -10.49
CA VAL A 154 -13.93 -6.90 -9.17
C VAL A 154 -13.91 -8.10 -8.23
N GLU A 155 -14.99 -8.88 -8.17
CA GLU A 155 -15.07 -10.10 -7.35
C GLU A 155 -14.01 -11.14 -7.76
N LYS A 156 -13.76 -11.31 -9.07
CA LYS A 156 -12.69 -12.19 -9.57
C LYS A 156 -11.30 -11.71 -9.14
N LEU A 157 -11.05 -10.40 -9.17
CA LEU A 157 -9.79 -9.81 -8.70
C LEU A 157 -9.62 -10.01 -7.19
N LEU A 158 -10.67 -9.78 -6.40
CA LEU A 158 -10.66 -10.00 -4.95
C LEU A 158 -10.42 -11.48 -4.60
N THR A 159 -11.11 -12.40 -5.26
CA THR A 159 -10.90 -13.85 -5.12
C THR A 159 -9.46 -14.24 -5.47
N THR A 160 -8.89 -13.61 -6.50
CA THR A 160 -7.49 -13.82 -6.88
C THR A 160 -6.53 -13.31 -5.80
N PHE A 161 -6.79 -12.12 -5.25
CA PHE A 161 -6.06 -11.57 -4.10
C PHE A 161 -6.03 -12.55 -2.93
N ASP A 162 -7.19 -13.05 -2.51
CA ASP A 162 -7.31 -13.96 -1.38
C ASP A 162 -6.58 -15.27 -1.60
N ARG A 163 -6.71 -15.84 -2.79
CA ARG A 163 -5.98 -17.05 -3.16
C ARG A 163 -4.46 -16.83 -3.12
N LEU A 164 -3.96 -15.68 -3.56
CA LEU A 164 -2.54 -15.38 -3.55
C LEU A 164 -2.04 -15.15 -2.12
N TRP A 165 -2.80 -14.41 -1.30
CA TRP A 165 -2.48 -14.24 0.12
C TRP A 165 -2.48 -15.57 0.86
N ALA A 166 -3.45 -16.44 0.64
CA ALA A 166 -3.47 -17.78 1.25
C ALA A 166 -2.20 -18.58 0.89
N LYS A 167 -1.72 -18.49 -0.36
CA LYS A 167 -0.47 -19.16 -0.80
C LYS A 167 0.78 -18.58 -0.15
N VAL A 168 0.84 -17.26 0.02
CA VAL A 168 1.97 -16.54 0.63
C VAL A 168 1.98 -16.77 2.15
N LEU A 169 0.84 -16.57 2.83
CA LEU A 169 0.73 -16.66 4.28
C LEU A 169 0.84 -18.09 4.80
N ALA A 170 0.62 -19.11 3.96
CA ALA A 170 0.92 -20.51 4.31
C ALA A 170 2.43 -20.79 4.49
N ARG A 171 3.32 -19.87 4.08
CA ARG A 171 4.76 -19.99 4.25
C ARG A 171 5.18 -19.58 5.65
N THR A 172 6.30 -20.13 6.10
CA THR A 172 6.92 -19.75 7.38
C THR A 172 7.53 -18.35 7.30
N ASP A 173 7.72 -17.71 8.45
CA ASP A 173 8.33 -16.38 8.54
C ASP A 173 9.74 -16.34 7.92
N GLY A 174 10.50 -17.43 8.04
CA GLY A 174 11.81 -17.59 7.40
C GLY A 174 11.74 -17.64 5.88
N GLU A 175 10.77 -18.38 5.31
CA GLU A 175 10.54 -18.44 3.86
C GLU A 175 10.08 -17.08 3.29
N LEU A 176 9.38 -16.28 4.08
CA LEU A 176 8.98 -14.91 3.72
C LEU A 176 10.08 -13.88 3.95
N GLY A 177 11.28 -14.26 4.41
CA GLY A 177 12.39 -13.33 4.61
C GLY A 177 12.31 -12.51 5.90
N GLY A 178 11.72 -13.07 6.96
CA GLY A 178 11.68 -12.48 8.30
C GLY A 178 10.42 -11.65 8.60
N VAL A 179 9.33 -11.90 7.88
CA VAL A 179 8.01 -11.32 8.18
C VAL A 179 7.54 -11.80 9.55
N THR A 180 7.08 -10.90 10.41
CA THR A 180 6.66 -11.20 11.78
C THR A 180 5.16 -11.47 11.89
N ALA A 181 4.71 -11.99 13.03
CA ALA A 181 3.29 -12.14 13.33
C ALA A 181 2.52 -10.79 13.26
N ALA A 182 3.14 -9.71 13.74
CA ALA A 182 2.55 -8.37 13.68
C ALA A 182 2.39 -7.88 12.23
N ASP A 183 3.37 -8.15 11.37
CA ASP A 183 3.27 -7.81 9.94
C ASP A 183 2.11 -8.58 9.27
N ARG A 184 1.86 -9.84 9.68
CA ARG A 184 0.74 -10.64 9.15
C ARG A 184 -0.62 -10.12 9.61
N GLU A 185 -0.71 -9.70 10.87
CA GLU A 185 -1.93 -9.09 11.42
C GLU A 185 -2.24 -7.77 10.70
N ALA A 186 -1.22 -6.94 10.47
CA ALA A 186 -1.32 -5.72 9.67
C ALA A 186 -1.84 -5.99 8.24
N VAL A 187 -1.29 -7.01 7.58
CA VAL A 187 -1.73 -7.44 6.25
C VAL A 187 -3.19 -7.88 6.29
N GLU A 188 -3.59 -8.69 7.27
CA GLU A 188 -4.98 -9.17 7.37
C GLU A 188 -5.96 -8.03 7.60
N ALA A 189 -5.64 -7.09 8.49
CA ALA A 189 -6.45 -5.89 8.70
C ALA A 189 -6.61 -5.06 7.42
N ALA A 190 -5.53 -4.89 6.65
CA ALA A 190 -5.58 -4.16 5.38
C ALA A 190 -6.40 -4.89 4.30
N ARG A 191 -6.32 -6.23 4.26
CA ARG A 191 -7.15 -7.06 3.36
C ARG A 191 -8.63 -6.95 3.72
N GLN A 192 -8.94 -7.02 5.01
CA GLN A 192 -10.31 -6.89 5.50
C GLN A 192 -10.88 -5.50 5.16
N ALA A 193 -10.12 -4.44 5.39
CA ALA A 193 -10.53 -3.08 5.04
C ALA A 193 -10.78 -2.89 3.53
N LEU A 194 -9.94 -3.47 2.66
CA LEU A 194 -10.18 -3.42 1.21
C LEU A 194 -11.46 -4.18 0.84
N ARG A 195 -11.68 -5.35 1.43
CA ARG A 195 -12.90 -6.13 1.19
C ARG A 195 -14.14 -5.36 1.62
N GLU A 196 -14.14 -4.79 2.81
CA GLU A 196 -15.26 -3.98 3.32
C GLU A 196 -15.59 -2.82 2.37
N GLY A 197 -14.56 -2.12 1.87
CA GLY A 197 -14.76 -1.09 0.83
C GLY A 197 -15.40 -1.65 -0.45
N ILE A 198 -14.91 -2.77 -0.97
CA ILE A 198 -15.51 -3.39 -2.17
C ILE A 198 -16.96 -3.83 -1.91
N GLU A 199 -17.25 -4.42 -0.75
CA GLU A 199 -18.61 -4.84 -0.39
C GLU A 199 -19.56 -3.64 -0.27
N GLU A 200 -19.09 -2.52 0.28
CA GLU A 200 -19.87 -1.28 0.39
C GLU A 200 -20.28 -0.73 -0.98
N TYR A 201 -19.36 -0.73 -1.95
CA TYR A 201 -19.61 -0.13 -3.27
C TYR A 201 -20.22 -1.10 -4.30
N CYS A 202 -19.88 -2.39 -4.26
CA CYS A 202 -20.29 -3.34 -5.31
C CYS A 202 -21.47 -4.24 -4.91
N LEU A 203 -21.82 -4.37 -3.62
CA LEU A 203 -22.82 -5.34 -3.16
C LEU A 203 -24.04 -4.72 -2.45
N MET A 204 -24.11 -3.38 -2.37
CA MET A 204 -25.27 -2.66 -1.83
C MET A 204 -26.24 -2.13 -2.90
N GLU A 205 -25.97 -2.38 -4.19
CA GLU A 205 -26.91 -2.14 -5.31
C GLU A 205 -27.70 -3.39 -5.70
#